data_AF-A0A3B6C2G2-F1
#
_entry.id   AF-A0A3B6C2G2-F1
#
_cell.length_a   1.000
_cell.length_b   1.000
_cell.length_c   1.000
_cell.angle_alpha   90.00
_cell.angle_beta   90.00
_cell.angle_gamma   90.00
#
_symmetry.space_group_name_H-M   'P 1'
#
loop_
_entity.id
_entity.type
_entity.pdbx_description
1 polymer ?
#
loop_
_entity_poly.entity_id
_entity_poly.type
_entity_poly.pdbx_seq_one_letter_code
_entity_poly.pdbx_strand_id
1 'polypeptide(L)'
;MAHQRRISQFGSVITNYCWMLLASSGFFLGVFAVTTIAPVHPRLMIPVPGTADCSTACPIDCVCSPSTSTTVADRLKYDIAIWNRFLIAFCLSAVYFVFLAKQRVDAAAKAEDRAASDEDKAYKSALEDLSAPRTAVKEAAEAHALALEMFPPPAEGALDPHVIAAEKTHCDAVRAFMSATEEAEKKRPIVGIARMGDVERRIVRGLFFLSVLVNMGAGICAAGAFFRSVELQMGNPAEFGTLVVFAVPGVPMIVSHLFCLFVAVKED
;
A
#
# COMPACT_ATOMS: atom_id res chain seq x y z
N MET A 1 -11.45 9.55 -18.46
CA MET A 1 -10.36 10.13 -17.62
C MET A 1 -10.22 9.54 -16.22
N ALA A 2 -11.29 9.14 -15.51
CA ALA A 2 -11.21 8.68 -14.11
C ALA A 2 -10.57 7.28 -13.88
N HIS A 3 -10.42 6.47 -14.92
CA HIS A 3 -9.88 5.10 -14.81
C HIS A 3 -8.35 5.07 -14.87
N GLN A 4 -7.74 5.95 -15.69
CA GLN A 4 -6.30 5.95 -15.96
C GLN A 4 -5.47 6.67 -14.88
N ARG A 5 -6.06 7.63 -14.15
CA ARG A 5 -5.45 8.18 -12.92
C ARG A 5 -5.27 7.12 -11.84
N ARG A 6 -6.10 6.06 -11.80
CA ARG A 6 -6.01 5.01 -10.76
C ARG A 6 -4.84 4.06 -11.02
N ILE A 7 -4.53 3.78 -12.28
CA ILE A 7 -3.52 2.76 -12.62
C ILE A 7 -2.08 3.26 -12.36
N SER A 8 -1.82 4.57 -12.53
CA SER A 8 -0.58 5.21 -12.10
C SER A 8 -0.44 5.29 -10.57
N GLN A 9 -1.56 5.21 -9.82
CA GLN A 9 -1.55 5.27 -8.36
C GLN A 9 -1.01 3.97 -7.75
N PHE A 10 -1.32 2.80 -8.31
CA PHE A 10 -0.85 1.51 -7.74
C PHE A 10 0.68 1.40 -7.62
N GLY A 11 1.42 1.78 -8.66
CA GLY A 11 2.89 1.74 -8.65
C GLY A 11 3.49 2.72 -7.62
N SER A 12 2.86 3.89 -7.47
CA SER A 12 3.20 4.85 -6.41
C SER A 12 2.88 4.27 -5.02
N VAL A 13 1.75 3.59 -4.86
CA VAL A 13 1.35 2.95 -3.60
C VAL A 13 2.32 1.83 -3.20
N ILE A 14 2.74 0.97 -4.12
CA ILE A 14 3.77 -0.05 -3.84
C ILE A 14 5.07 0.62 -3.40
N THR A 15 5.49 1.69 -4.08
CA THR A 15 6.72 2.42 -3.73
C THR A 15 6.62 3.07 -2.35
N ASN A 16 5.50 3.72 -2.05
CA ASN A 16 5.22 4.30 -0.73
C ASN A 16 5.16 3.22 0.35
N TYR A 17 4.59 2.06 0.04
CA TYR A 17 4.56 0.92 0.94
C TYR A 17 5.98 0.36 1.19
N CYS A 18 6.86 0.31 0.19
CA CYS A 18 8.26 -0.05 0.41
C CYS A 18 8.93 0.88 1.42
N TRP A 19 8.72 2.20 1.28
CA TRP A 19 9.23 3.19 2.24
C TRP A 19 8.65 3.00 3.64
N MET A 20 7.35 2.74 3.73
CA MET A 20 6.68 2.43 5.00
C MET A 20 7.25 1.16 5.62
N LEU A 21 7.52 0.12 4.82
CA LEU A 21 8.06 -1.15 5.28
C LEU A 21 9.51 -1.02 5.76
N LEU A 22 10.32 -0.20 5.09
CA LEU A 22 11.64 0.23 5.57
C LEU A 22 11.55 0.96 6.91
N ALA A 23 10.63 1.93 7.04
CA ALA A 23 10.42 2.65 8.30
C ALA A 23 9.93 1.73 9.44
N SER A 24 8.97 0.83 9.16
CA SER A 24 8.43 -0.11 10.16
C SER A 24 9.45 -1.17 10.55
N SER A 25 10.27 -1.65 9.63
CA SER A 25 11.36 -2.58 9.96
C SER A 25 12.39 -1.97 10.91
N GLY A 26 12.72 -0.68 10.77
CA GLY A 26 13.54 0.04 11.75
C GLY A 26 12.92 0.06 13.14
N PHE A 27 11.60 0.31 13.23
CA PHE A 27 10.86 0.22 14.49
C PHE A 27 10.89 -1.20 15.08
N PHE A 28 10.64 -2.23 14.26
CA PHE A 28 10.68 -3.63 14.69
C PHE A 28 12.06 -4.07 15.16
N LEU A 29 13.13 -3.63 14.50
CA LEU A 29 14.51 -3.86 14.93
C LEU A 29 14.80 -3.16 16.26
N GLY A 30 14.25 -1.97 16.48
CA GLY A 30 14.31 -1.28 17.77
C GLY A 30 13.63 -2.08 18.88
N VAL A 31 12.41 -2.58 18.66
CA VAL A 31 11.69 -3.44 19.62
C VAL A 31 12.44 -4.74 19.88
N PHE A 32 12.96 -5.36 18.82
CA PHE A 32 13.79 -6.56 18.94
C PHE A 32 15.05 -6.28 19.78
N ALA A 33 15.75 -5.17 19.52
CA ALA A 33 16.92 -4.76 20.30
C ALA A 33 16.57 -4.49 21.77
N VAL A 34 15.46 -3.80 22.06
CA VAL A 34 15.01 -3.56 23.44
C VAL A 34 14.67 -4.87 24.16
N THR A 35 13.97 -5.79 23.49
CA THR A 35 13.55 -7.05 24.11
C THR A 35 14.68 -8.07 24.26
N THR A 36 15.76 -7.96 23.48
CA THR A 36 16.91 -8.89 23.51
C THR A 36 18.14 -8.33 24.21
N ILE A 37 18.41 -7.02 24.10
CA ILE A 37 19.58 -6.31 24.64
C ILE A 37 19.26 -5.57 25.94
N ALA A 38 18.03 -5.65 26.46
CA ALA A 38 17.78 -5.32 27.87
C ALA A 38 17.85 -6.59 28.76
N PRO A 39 18.97 -7.32 28.88
CA PRO A 39 19.16 -8.10 30.08
C PRO A 39 19.38 -7.09 31.19
N VAL A 40 18.39 -7.01 32.08
CA VAL A 40 18.60 -6.83 33.52
C VAL A 40 19.68 -5.80 33.83
N HIS A 41 19.33 -4.52 33.94
CA HIS A 41 20.02 -3.74 34.97
C HIS A 41 19.71 -4.46 36.27
N PRO A 42 20.70 -5.08 36.95
CA PRO A 42 20.46 -5.58 38.28
C PRO A 42 20.24 -4.31 39.10
N ARG A 43 18.98 -3.92 39.29
CA ARG A 43 18.64 -3.05 40.40
C ARG A 43 19.22 -3.76 41.61
N LEU A 44 20.27 -3.15 42.17
CA LEU A 44 20.90 -3.44 43.44
C LEU A 44 20.08 -4.48 44.23
N MET A 45 20.42 -5.76 44.10
CA MET A 45 20.24 -6.64 45.23
C MET A 45 21.19 -6.09 46.27
N ILE A 46 20.69 -5.20 47.12
CA ILE A 46 21.34 -4.88 48.38
C ILE A 46 21.51 -6.24 49.07
N PRO A 47 22.73 -6.74 49.28
CA PRO A 47 22.92 -7.98 49.98
C PRO A 47 22.40 -7.77 51.39
N VAL A 48 21.31 -8.43 51.74
CA VAL A 48 20.87 -8.53 53.14
C VAL A 48 21.95 -9.33 53.86
N PRO A 49 22.59 -8.80 54.92
CA PRO A 49 23.56 -9.57 55.69
C PRO A 49 22.80 -10.63 56.48
N GLY A 50 22.81 -11.86 55.97
CA GLY A 50 22.42 -13.05 56.71
C GLY A 50 23.59 -13.51 57.58
N THR A 51 23.44 -13.35 58.89
CA THR A 51 24.34 -13.80 59.94
C THR A 51 24.57 -15.32 59.94
N ALA A 52 25.86 -15.70 60.02
CA ALA A 52 26.48 -16.80 60.77
C ALA A 52 25.97 -18.26 60.64
N ASP A 53 26.94 -19.10 60.25
CA ASP A 53 27.31 -20.43 60.75
C ASP A 53 26.37 -21.64 60.62
N CYS A 54 26.81 -22.64 59.85
CA CYS A 54 27.26 -23.91 60.42
C CYS A 54 28.04 -24.77 59.39
N SER A 55 29.13 -25.35 59.89
CA SER A 55 30.11 -26.19 59.21
C SER A 55 29.57 -27.59 58.84
N THR A 56 30.30 -28.26 57.93
CA THR A 56 30.60 -29.72 57.85
C THR A 56 30.05 -30.51 56.65
N ALA A 57 31.01 -30.98 55.83
CA ALA A 57 31.11 -32.21 55.02
C ALA A 57 30.02 -32.56 53.98
N CYS A 58 30.44 -32.60 52.70
CA CYS A 58 29.79 -33.38 51.64
C CYS A 58 29.80 -34.89 51.98
N PRO A 59 28.77 -35.63 51.52
CA PRO A 59 29.05 -36.56 50.43
C PRO A 59 28.05 -36.46 49.28
N ILE A 60 28.59 -36.86 48.14
CA ILE A 60 28.00 -37.04 46.81
C ILE A 60 26.81 -38.01 46.92
N ASP A 61 25.60 -37.50 46.63
CA ASP A 61 24.49 -38.18 45.95
C ASP A 61 23.21 -37.36 46.14
N CYS A 62 23.15 -36.22 45.43
CA CYS A 62 21.86 -35.62 45.12
C CYS A 62 21.62 -35.87 43.64
N VAL A 63 20.88 -36.92 43.35
CA VAL A 63 20.17 -37.07 42.08
C VAL A 63 19.31 -35.82 41.97
N CYS A 64 19.80 -34.80 41.25
CA CYS A 64 19.02 -33.64 40.87
C CYS A 64 17.84 -34.17 40.07
N SER A 65 16.71 -34.33 40.75
CA SER A 65 15.41 -34.44 40.09
C SER A 65 15.34 -33.29 39.09
N PRO A 66 14.88 -33.50 37.84
CA PRO A 66 14.67 -32.39 36.92
C PRO A 66 13.70 -31.44 37.60
N SER A 67 14.20 -30.30 38.07
CA SER A 67 13.43 -29.24 38.70
C SER A 67 12.44 -28.76 37.66
N THR A 68 11.25 -29.34 37.69
CA THR A 68 10.14 -29.08 36.78
C THR A 68 9.43 -27.76 37.13
N SER A 69 9.99 -26.97 38.05
CA SER A 69 9.60 -25.57 38.24
C SER A 69 10.32 -24.71 37.22
N THR A 70 9.83 -24.67 35.98
CA THR A 70 10.12 -23.54 35.11
C THR A 70 9.65 -22.31 35.87
N THR A 71 10.58 -21.45 36.29
CA THR A 71 10.19 -20.22 37.00
C THR A 71 9.34 -19.38 36.05
N VAL A 72 8.41 -18.58 36.57
CA VAL A 72 7.56 -17.69 35.75
C VAL A 72 8.42 -16.84 34.79
N ALA A 73 9.61 -16.44 35.24
CA ALA A 73 10.60 -15.72 34.43
C ALA A 73 11.13 -16.54 33.24
N ASP A 74 11.40 -17.83 33.39
CA ASP A 74 11.88 -18.69 32.31
C ASP A 74 10.82 -18.89 31.22
N ARG A 75 9.55 -19.00 31.64
CA ARG A 75 8.41 -19.05 30.71
C ARG A 75 8.27 -17.76 29.93
N LEU A 76 8.35 -16.59 30.60
CA LEU A 76 8.27 -15.29 29.93
C LEU A 76 9.42 -15.09 28.93
N LYS A 77 10.65 -15.49 29.28
CA LYS A 77 11.79 -15.46 28.34
C LYS A 77 11.57 -16.33 27.12
N TYR A 78 11.01 -17.53 27.30
CA TYR A 78 10.66 -18.43 26.20
C TYR A 78 9.59 -17.82 25.29
N ASP A 79 8.55 -17.22 25.87
CA ASP A 79 7.49 -16.54 25.12
C ASP A 79 8.04 -15.36 24.32
N ILE A 80 8.90 -14.51 24.92
CA ILE A 80 9.58 -13.40 24.23
C ILE A 80 10.39 -13.94 23.04
N ALA A 81 11.14 -15.02 23.23
CA ALA A 81 11.95 -15.62 22.16
C ALA A 81 11.08 -16.14 21.01
N ILE A 82 9.92 -16.75 21.29
CA ILE A 82 8.97 -17.18 20.27
C ILE A 82 8.43 -15.98 19.50
N TRP A 83 7.95 -14.94 20.19
CA TRP A 83 7.43 -13.73 19.55
C TRP A 83 8.48 -13.08 18.66
N ASN A 84 9.72 -13.00 19.11
CA ASN A 84 10.84 -12.47 18.35
C ASN A 84 11.17 -13.31 17.10
N ARG A 85 11.06 -14.65 17.17
CA ARG A 85 11.23 -15.51 16.00
C ARG A 85 10.14 -15.27 14.96
N PHE A 86 8.88 -15.18 15.38
CA PHE A 86 7.77 -14.87 14.47
C PHE A 86 7.89 -13.46 13.88
N LEU A 87 8.29 -12.47 14.69
CA LEU A 87 8.56 -11.11 14.24
C LEU A 87 9.55 -11.10 13.06
N ILE A 88 10.71 -11.75 13.22
CA ILE A 88 11.73 -11.83 12.17
C ILE A 88 11.18 -12.56 10.94
N ALA A 89 10.52 -13.71 11.13
CA ALA A 89 9.97 -14.50 10.03
C ALA A 89 8.94 -13.71 9.22
N PHE A 90 8.06 -12.96 9.88
CA PHE A 90 7.08 -12.11 9.23
C PHE A 90 7.73 -10.90 8.54
N CYS A 91 8.67 -10.21 9.17
CA CYS A 91 9.40 -9.12 8.52
C CYS A 91 10.10 -9.59 7.23
N LEU A 92 10.82 -10.70 7.27
CA LEU A 92 11.51 -11.26 6.11
C LEU A 92 10.53 -11.68 5.01
N SER A 93 9.43 -12.32 5.38
CA SER A 93 8.39 -12.74 4.45
C SER A 93 7.70 -11.53 3.80
N ALA A 94 7.41 -10.48 4.56
CA ALA A 94 6.82 -9.25 4.04
C ALA A 94 7.74 -8.55 3.03
N VAL A 95 9.04 -8.44 3.35
CA VAL A 95 10.07 -7.94 2.41
C VAL A 95 10.12 -8.79 1.15
N TYR A 96 10.15 -10.11 1.29
CA TYR A 96 10.22 -11.05 0.17
C TYR A 96 9.04 -10.87 -0.79
N PHE A 97 7.80 -10.85 -0.28
CA PHE A 97 6.61 -10.70 -1.11
C PHE A 97 6.55 -9.34 -1.83
N VAL A 98 6.92 -8.25 -1.15
CA VAL A 98 6.98 -6.92 -1.80
C VAL A 98 8.07 -6.86 -2.85
N PHE A 99 9.22 -7.45 -2.57
CA PHE A 99 10.31 -7.46 -3.53
C PHE A 99 9.90 -8.17 -4.82
N LEU A 100 9.23 -9.31 -4.71
CA LEU A 100 8.66 -10.01 -5.87
C LEU A 100 7.63 -9.15 -6.61
N ALA A 101 6.69 -8.53 -5.89
CA ALA A 101 5.69 -7.66 -6.50
C ALA A 101 6.34 -6.45 -7.21
N LYS A 102 7.33 -5.82 -6.57
CA LYS A 102 8.06 -4.67 -7.10
C LYS A 102 8.85 -5.04 -8.34
N GLN A 103 9.57 -6.15 -8.36
CA GLN A 103 10.29 -6.59 -9.56
C GLN A 103 9.37 -6.74 -10.77
N ARG A 104 8.17 -7.28 -10.56
CA ARG A 104 7.17 -7.43 -11.62
C ARG A 104 6.66 -6.07 -12.09
N VAL A 105 6.36 -5.17 -11.17
CA VAL A 105 5.90 -3.80 -11.48
C VAL A 105 6.97 -3.01 -12.22
N ASP A 106 8.23 -3.04 -11.75
CA ASP A 106 9.35 -2.36 -12.39
C ASP A 106 9.63 -2.95 -13.78
N ALA A 107 9.49 -4.27 -13.96
CA ALA A 107 9.60 -4.91 -15.27
C ALA A 107 8.50 -4.47 -16.24
N ALA A 108 7.25 -4.35 -15.77
CA ALA A 108 6.15 -3.82 -16.57
C ALA A 108 6.34 -2.34 -16.92
N ALA A 109 6.81 -1.52 -15.97
CA ALA A 109 7.15 -0.12 -16.22
C ALA A 109 8.26 0.01 -17.28
N LYS A 110 9.28 -0.86 -17.24
CA LYS A 110 10.33 -0.87 -18.27
C LYS A 110 9.82 -1.35 -19.63
N ALA A 111 8.85 -2.26 -19.66
CA ALA A 111 8.20 -2.68 -20.90
C ALA A 111 7.31 -1.56 -21.46
N GLU A 112 6.66 -0.80 -20.58
CA GLU A 112 5.92 0.41 -20.92
C GLU A 112 6.84 1.45 -21.56
N ASP A 113 7.99 1.78 -20.96
CA ASP A 113 8.93 2.76 -21.52
C ASP A 113 9.35 2.43 -22.96
N ARG A 114 9.44 1.14 -23.29
CA ARG A 114 9.82 0.67 -24.64
C ARG A 114 8.70 0.80 -25.66
N ALA A 115 7.46 0.51 -25.26
CA ALA A 115 6.31 0.51 -26.16
C ALA A 115 5.59 1.86 -26.21
N ALA A 116 5.78 2.71 -25.19
CA ALA A 116 5.19 4.02 -25.10
C ALA A 116 5.63 4.93 -26.25
N SER A 117 6.85 4.78 -26.79
CA SER A 117 7.30 5.62 -27.91
C SER A 117 6.41 5.49 -29.15
N ASP A 118 6.03 4.26 -29.52
CA ASP A 118 5.26 4.01 -30.74
C ASP A 118 3.76 4.23 -30.52
N GLU A 119 3.23 3.84 -29.37
CA GLU A 119 1.83 4.08 -29.01
C GLU A 119 1.52 5.55 -28.73
N ASP A 120 2.41 6.28 -28.05
CA ASP A 120 2.26 7.72 -27.83
C ASP A 120 2.36 8.48 -29.16
N LYS A 121 3.20 8.02 -30.09
CA LYS A 121 3.25 8.58 -31.45
C LYS A 121 1.96 8.31 -32.22
N ALA A 122 1.40 7.10 -32.14
CA ALA A 122 0.13 6.75 -32.78
C ALA A 122 -1.05 7.55 -32.19
N TYR A 123 -1.06 7.74 -30.87
CA TYR A 123 -2.05 8.56 -30.18
C TYR A 123 -1.91 10.04 -30.53
N LYS A 124 -0.70 10.59 -30.53
CA LYS A 124 -0.43 11.98 -30.96
C LYS A 124 -0.84 12.21 -32.41
N SER A 125 -0.53 11.30 -33.32
CA SER A 125 -1.01 11.36 -34.70
C SER A 125 -2.54 11.36 -34.77
N ALA A 126 -3.22 10.50 -34.00
CA ALA A 126 -4.67 10.49 -33.97
C ALA A 126 -5.28 11.78 -33.38
N LEU A 127 -4.59 12.44 -32.45
CA LEU A 127 -4.99 13.76 -31.95
C LEU A 127 -4.74 14.87 -32.97
N GLU A 128 -3.66 14.79 -33.75
CA GLU A 128 -3.40 15.72 -34.86
C GLU A 128 -4.49 15.59 -35.94
N ASP A 129 -4.94 14.37 -36.22
CA ASP A 129 -6.05 14.09 -37.14
C ASP A 129 -7.40 14.68 -36.66
N LEU A 130 -7.54 15.00 -35.36
CA LEU A 130 -8.73 15.70 -34.83
C LEU A 130 -8.77 17.19 -35.19
N SER A 131 -7.69 17.78 -35.71
CA SER A 131 -7.64 19.19 -36.07
C SER A 131 -8.67 19.57 -37.15
N ALA A 132 -8.83 18.71 -38.17
CA ALA A 132 -9.80 18.90 -39.25
C ALA A 132 -11.26 18.84 -38.76
N PRO A 133 -11.74 17.78 -38.07
CA PRO A 133 -13.11 17.74 -37.56
C PRO A 133 -13.38 18.81 -36.49
N ARG A 134 -12.37 19.19 -35.70
CA ARG A 134 -12.50 20.33 -34.76
C ARG A 134 -12.75 21.65 -35.49
N THR A 135 -12.05 21.87 -36.60
CA THR A 135 -12.24 23.05 -37.43
C THR A 135 -13.63 23.03 -38.09
N ALA A 136 -14.05 21.87 -38.60
CA ALA A 136 -15.40 21.70 -39.17
C ALA A 136 -16.53 21.97 -38.16
N VAL A 137 -16.39 21.55 -36.90
CA VAL A 137 -17.35 21.90 -35.83
C VAL A 137 -17.39 23.40 -35.59
N LYS A 138 -16.22 24.05 -35.56
CA LYS A 138 -16.12 25.50 -35.34
C LYS A 138 -16.78 26.28 -36.50
N GLU A 139 -16.47 25.92 -37.74
CA GLU A 139 -17.06 26.53 -38.93
C GLU A 139 -18.57 26.30 -39.00
N ALA A 140 -19.05 25.09 -38.67
CA ALA A 140 -20.47 24.79 -38.64
C ALA A 140 -21.21 25.52 -37.51
N ALA A 141 -20.56 25.73 -36.36
CA ALA A 141 -21.11 26.52 -35.25
C ALA A 141 -21.22 28.01 -35.61
N GLU A 142 -20.19 28.56 -36.27
CA GLU A 142 -20.20 29.95 -36.76
C GLU A 142 -21.28 30.14 -37.84
N ALA A 143 -21.42 29.19 -38.77
CA ALA A 143 -22.47 29.23 -39.80
C ALA A 143 -23.89 29.13 -39.19
N HIS A 144 -24.08 28.30 -38.16
CA HIS A 144 -25.36 28.19 -37.46
C HIS A 144 -25.70 29.46 -36.67
N ALA A 145 -24.72 30.07 -35.99
CA ALA A 145 -24.90 31.34 -35.31
C ALA A 145 -25.27 32.46 -36.29
N LEU A 146 -24.60 32.53 -37.43
CA LEU A 146 -24.88 33.52 -38.47
C LEU A 146 -26.27 33.31 -39.11
N ALA A 147 -26.70 32.05 -39.28
CA ALA A 147 -28.06 31.75 -39.75
C ALA A 147 -29.13 32.23 -38.77
N LEU A 148 -28.91 32.09 -37.45
CA LEU A 148 -29.81 32.61 -36.42
C LEU A 148 -29.85 34.15 -36.40
N GLU A 149 -28.74 34.82 -36.69
CA GLU A 149 -28.69 36.29 -36.80
C GLU A 149 -29.42 36.80 -38.04
N MET A 150 -29.23 36.14 -39.19
CA MET A 150 -29.86 36.53 -40.46
C MET A 150 -31.35 36.17 -40.54
N PHE A 151 -31.75 35.05 -39.91
CA PHE A 151 -33.11 34.53 -39.92
C PHE A 151 -33.59 34.30 -38.49
N PRO A 152 -33.84 35.38 -37.72
CA PRO A 152 -34.30 35.27 -36.35
C PRO A 152 -35.66 34.56 -36.31
N PRO A 153 -35.87 33.65 -35.34
CA PRO A 153 -37.09 32.87 -35.28
C PRO A 153 -38.31 33.78 -35.07
N PRO A 154 -39.39 33.64 -35.87
CA PRO A 154 -40.63 34.37 -35.66
C PRO A 154 -41.30 33.93 -34.34
N ALA A 155 -42.12 34.81 -33.77
CA ALA A 155 -42.82 34.58 -32.50
C ALA A 155 -43.72 33.31 -32.49
N GLU A 156 -44.07 32.80 -33.66
CA GLU A 156 -44.89 31.58 -33.85
C GLU A 156 -44.08 30.27 -33.86
N GLY A 157 -42.76 30.33 -33.64
CA GLY A 157 -41.93 29.16 -33.32
C GLY A 157 -41.48 28.28 -34.48
N ALA A 158 -41.85 28.59 -35.72
CA ALA A 158 -41.34 27.90 -36.90
C ALA A 158 -39.95 28.43 -37.29
N LEU A 159 -38.92 27.58 -37.21
CA LEU A 159 -37.55 27.89 -37.64
C LEU A 159 -37.47 27.96 -39.17
N ASP A 160 -36.68 28.92 -39.67
CA ASP A 160 -36.41 29.06 -41.10
C ASP A 160 -35.65 27.81 -41.63
N PRO A 161 -35.97 27.30 -42.85
CA PRO A 161 -35.27 26.16 -43.45
C PRO A 161 -33.74 26.30 -43.49
N HIS A 162 -33.21 27.51 -43.60
CA HIS A 162 -31.76 27.78 -43.57
C HIS A 162 -31.16 27.54 -42.18
N VAL A 163 -31.88 27.90 -41.11
CA VAL A 163 -31.45 27.63 -39.73
C VAL A 163 -31.49 26.13 -39.46
N ILE A 164 -32.53 25.43 -39.91
CA ILE A 164 -32.65 23.96 -39.78
C ILE A 164 -31.51 23.24 -40.52
N ALA A 165 -31.16 23.70 -41.73
CA ALA A 165 -30.05 23.12 -42.50
C ALA A 165 -28.69 23.37 -41.82
N ALA A 166 -28.48 24.57 -41.27
CA ALA A 166 -27.26 24.90 -40.54
C ALA A 166 -27.14 24.13 -39.21
N GLU A 167 -28.25 23.98 -38.48
CA GLU A 167 -28.31 23.17 -37.26
C GLU A 167 -28.00 21.70 -37.54
N LYS A 168 -28.55 21.13 -38.61
CA LYS A 168 -28.25 19.77 -39.05
C LYS A 168 -26.76 19.61 -39.38
N THR A 169 -26.19 20.55 -40.10
CA THR A 169 -24.75 20.56 -40.45
C THR A 169 -23.87 20.62 -39.19
N HIS A 170 -24.23 21.46 -38.23
CA HIS A 170 -23.56 21.52 -36.93
C HIS A 170 -23.68 20.21 -36.15
N CYS A 171 -24.87 19.60 -36.10
CA CYS A 171 -25.08 18.30 -35.44
C CYS A 171 -24.26 17.18 -36.09
N ASP A 172 -24.20 17.13 -37.42
CA ASP A 172 -23.42 16.13 -38.16
C ASP A 172 -21.90 16.34 -37.94
N ALA A 173 -21.42 17.59 -37.93
CA ALA A 173 -20.03 17.91 -37.59
C ALA A 173 -19.67 17.50 -36.15
N VAL A 174 -20.55 17.77 -35.19
CA VAL A 174 -20.37 17.35 -33.78
C VAL A 174 -20.33 15.82 -33.67
N ARG A 175 -21.22 15.11 -34.37
CA ARG A 175 -21.21 13.63 -34.37
C ARG A 175 -19.91 13.07 -34.95
N ALA A 176 -19.44 13.63 -36.07
CA ALA A 176 -18.19 13.22 -36.70
C ALA A 176 -16.99 13.48 -35.76
N PHE A 177 -16.95 14.63 -35.09
CA PHE A 177 -15.93 14.95 -34.10
C PHE A 177 -15.95 14.00 -32.90
N MET A 178 -17.13 13.68 -32.37
CA MET A 178 -17.29 12.73 -31.27
C MET A 178 -16.79 11.33 -31.67
N SER A 179 -17.16 10.85 -32.86
CA SER A 179 -16.70 9.57 -33.39
C SER A 179 -15.18 9.52 -33.55
N ALA A 180 -14.58 10.57 -34.14
CA ALA A 180 -13.13 10.65 -34.31
C ALA A 180 -12.41 10.71 -32.96
N THR A 181 -12.98 11.41 -31.97
CA THR A 181 -12.44 11.47 -30.61
C THR A 181 -12.48 10.09 -29.94
N GLU A 182 -13.54 9.32 -30.14
CA GLU A 182 -13.64 7.95 -29.64
C GLU A 182 -12.57 7.05 -30.28
N GLU A 183 -12.31 7.18 -31.57
CA GLU A 183 -11.23 6.45 -32.24
C GLU A 183 -9.84 6.85 -31.77
N ALA A 184 -9.61 8.13 -31.50
CA ALA A 184 -8.37 8.62 -30.91
C ALA A 184 -8.17 8.05 -29.50
N GLU A 185 -9.21 8.04 -28.65
CA GLU A 185 -9.15 7.46 -27.30
C GLU A 185 -8.89 5.94 -27.32
N LYS A 186 -9.36 5.20 -28.34
CA LYS A 186 -9.03 3.77 -28.51
C LYS A 186 -7.54 3.51 -28.74
N LYS A 187 -6.81 4.50 -29.28
CA LYS A 187 -5.35 4.43 -29.53
C LYS A 187 -4.53 4.91 -28.33
N ARG A 188 -5.18 5.32 -27.25
CA ARG A 188 -4.49 5.87 -26.08
C ARG A 188 -3.58 4.82 -25.45
N PRO A 189 -2.32 5.16 -25.13
CA PRO A 189 -1.39 4.19 -24.54
C PRO A 189 -1.92 3.70 -23.19
N ILE A 190 -1.83 2.39 -22.99
CA ILE A 190 -2.10 1.76 -21.69
C ILE A 190 -0.86 2.01 -20.82
N VAL A 191 -1.04 2.45 -19.58
CA VAL A 191 0.04 2.90 -18.67
C VAL A 191 0.11 1.97 -17.45
N GLY A 192 1.30 1.71 -16.92
CA GLY A 192 1.54 1.01 -15.65
C GLY A 192 1.07 -0.45 -15.62
N ILE A 193 0.61 -0.88 -14.43
CA ILE A 193 0.13 -2.26 -14.19
C ILE A 193 -1.07 -2.67 -15.07
N ALA A 194 -1.76 -1.75 -15.74
CA ALA A 194 -2.81 -2.13 -16.68
C ALA A 194 -2.27 -2.77 -17.97
N ARG A 195 -0.98 -2.61 -18.27
CA ARG A 195 -0.32 -3.37 -19.35
C ARG A 195 -0.04 -4.82 -18.99
N MET A 196 0.01 -5.15 -17.70
CA MET A 196 0.14 -6.55 -17.28
C MET A 196 -1.12 -7.31 -17.67
N GLY A 197 -0.93 -8.56 -18.11
CA GLY A 197 -2.03 -9.50 -18.30
C GLY A 197 -2.78 -9.72 -16.98
N ASP A 198 -4.07 -10.06 -17.07
CA ASP A 198 -4.96 -10.14 -15.91
C ASP A 198 -4.43 -11.09 -14.82
N VAL A 199 -3.82 -12.20 -15.21
CA VAL A 199 -3.24 -13.19 -14.28
C VAL A 199 -2.05 -12.59 -13.53
N GLU A 200 -1.12 -11.95 -14.24
CA GLU A 200 0.06 -11.35 -13.63
C GLU A 200 -0.34 -10.21 -12.69
N ARG A 201 -1.33 -9.39 -13.08
CA ARG A 201 -1.88 -8.34 -12.23
C ARG A 201 -2.48 -8.91 -10.94
N ARG A 202 -3.27 -9.99 -11.02
CA ARG A 202 -3.81 -10.67 -9.83
C ARG A 202 -2.71 -11.22 -8.93
N ILE A 203 -1.65 -11.80 -9.50
CA ILE A 203 -0.51 -12.31 -8.73
C ILE A 203 0.21 -11.16 -8.00
N VAL A 204 0.52 -10.06 -8.69
CA VAL A 204 1.19 -8.89 -8.08
C VAL A 204 0.35 -8.32 -6.94
N ARG A 205 -0.96 -8.18 -7.13
CA ARG A 205 -1.89 -7.75 -6.07
C ARG A 205 -1.93 -8.72 -4.91
N GLY A 206 -1.99 -10.03 -5.18
CA GLY A 206 -1.98 -11.06 -4.14
C GLY A 206 -0.70 -11.04 -3.31
N LEU A 207 0.46 -10.91 -3.95
CA LEU A 207 1.75 -10.78 -3.28
C LEU A 207 1.82 -9.50 -2.42
N PHE A 208 1.36 -8.38 -2.96
CA PHE A 208 1.29 -7.12 -2.22
C PHE A 208 0.37 -7.24 -0.99
N PHE A 209 -0.84 -7.76 -1.19
CA PHE A 209 -1.81 -8.00 -0.12
C PHE A 209 -1.26 -8.90 0.98
N LEU A 210 -0.61 -10.02 0.59
CA LEU A 210 -0.01 -10.94 1.54
C LEU A 210 1.14 -10.29 2.32
N SER A 211 1.95 -9.46 1.67
CA SER A 211 2.99 -8.69 2.38
C SER A 211 2.40 -7.77 3.45
N VAL A 212 1.31 -7.06 3.13
CA VAL A 212 0.63 -6.17 4.08
C VAL A 212 0.11 -6.95 5.28
N LEU A 213 -0.53 -8.10 5.07
CA LEU A 213 -1.01 -8.94 6.16
C LEU A 213 0.13 -9.47 7.04
N VAL A 214 1.20 -9.95 6.43
CA VAL A 214 2.34 -10.49 7.15
C VAL A 214 3.07 -9.39 7.93
N ASN A 215 3.19 -8.18 7.37
CA ASN A 215 3.78 -7.04 8.08
C ASN A 215 2.90 -6.58 9.26
N MET A 216 1.57 -6.66 9.12
CA MET A 216 0.66 -6.42 10.25
C MET A 216 0.85 -7.48 11.36
N GLY A 217 1.05 -8.75 10.97
CA GLY A 217 1.42 -9.84 11.87
C GLY A 217 2.72 -9.58 12.61
N ALA A 218 3.74 -9.03 11.92
CA ALA A 218 4.99 -8.59 12.55
C ALA A 218 4.73 -7.55 13.65
N GLY A 219 3.86 -6.56 13.40
CA GLY A 219 3.45 -5.58 14.41
C GLY A 219 2.83 -6.22 15.66
N ILE A 220 1.95 -7.21 15.49
CA ILE A 220 1.35 -7.97 16.61
C ILE A 220 2.43 -8.71 17.40
N CYS A 221 3.37 -9.37 16.71
CA CYS A 221 4.47 -10.08 17.37
C CYS A 221 5.40 -9.14 18.14
N ALA A 222 5.73 -7.97 17.58
CA ALA A 222 6.53 -6.95 18.23
C ALA A 222 5.86 -6.45 19.53
N ALA A 223 4.55 -6.18 19.48
CA ALA A 223 3.78 -5.80 20.65
C ALA A 223 3.79 -6.91 21.71
N GLY A 224 3.52 -8.16 21.31
CA GLY A 224 3.57 -9.33 22.20
C GLY A 224 4.92 -9.50 22.90
N ALA A 225 6.02 -9.43 22.15
CA ALA A 225 7.37 -9.50 22.69
C ALA A 225 7.65 -8.38 23.70
N PHE A 226 7.22 -7.15 23.38
CA PHE A 226 7.38 -6.00 24.26
C PHE A 226 6.59 -6.14 25.57
N PHE A 227 5.30 -6.52 25.51
CA PHE A 227 4.50 -6.71 26.72
C PHE A 227 5.11 -7.75 27.64
N ARG A 228 5.52 -8.91 27.10
CA ARG A 228 6.18 -9.95 27.89
C ARG A 228 7.52 -9.50 28.45
N SER A 229 8.26 -8.65 27.74
CA SER A 229 9.50 -8.05 28.23
C SER A 229 9.26 -7.11 29.41
N VAL A 230 8.20 -6.30 29.37
CA VAL A 230 7.82 -5.41 30.48
C VAL A 230 7.37 -6.22 31.70
N GLU A 231 6.54 -7.24 31.50
CA GLU A 231 6.13 -8.16 32.59
C GLU A 231 7.35 -8.81 33.27
N LEU A 232 8.34 -9.21 32.47
CA LEU A 232 9.59 -9.78 32.98
C LEU A 232 10.40 -8.76 33.79
N GLN A 233 10.44 -7.49 33.38
CA GLN A 233 11.18 -6.42 34.07
C GLN A 233 10.50 -5.97 35.37
N MET A 234 9.17 -5.89 35.39
CA MET A 234 8.43 -5.41 36.55
C MET A 234 8.09 -6.53 37.55
N GLY A 235 8.13 -7.80 37.13
CA GLY A 235 7.77 -8.95 37.96
C GLY A 235 6.27 -9.08 38.23
N ASN A 236 5.45 -8.23 37.61
CA ASN A 236 3.98 -8.20 37.68
C ASN A 236 3.40 -7.99 36.25
N PRO A 237 2.09 -8.21 36.05
CA PRO A 237 1.44 -7.95 34.77
C PRO A 237 1.59 -6.49 34.33
N ALA A 238 1.80 -6.26 33.03
CA ALA A 238 2.01 -4.92 32.48
C ALA A 238 0.77 -4.02 32.70
N GLU A 239 1.00 -2.79 33.16
CA GLU A 239 -0.06 -1.82 33.39
C GLU A 239 -0.65 -1.27 32.08
N PHE A 240 -1.88 -0.76 32.14
CA PHE A 240 -2.55 -0.14 31.00
C PHE A 240 -1.76 1.02 30.37
N GLY A 241 -0.96 1.75 31.16
CA GLY A 241 -0.09 2.80 30.64
C GLY A 241 0.95 2.30 29.63
N THR A 242 1.44 1.07 29.79
CA THR A 242 2.36 0.41 28.86
C THR A 242 1.68 0.06 27.53
N LEU A 243 0.37 -0.24 27.55
CA LEU A 243 -0.43 -0.47 26.34
C LEU A 243 -0.51 0.80 25.47
N VAL A 244 -0.60 1.97 26.09
CA VAL A 244 -0.70 3.26 25.39
C VAL A 244 0.56 3.56 24.57
N VAL A 245 1.75 3.19 25.07
CA VAL A 245 3.04 3.40 24.37
C VAL A 245 3.09 2.67 23.02
N PHE A 246 2.46 1.50 22.91
CA PHE A 246 2.34 0.76 21.65
C PHE A 246 1.12 1.18 20.81
N ALA A 247 0.03 1.60 21.45
CA ALA A 247 -1.17 2.03 20.75
C ALA A 247 -0.95 3.29 19.92
N VAL A 248 -0.20 4.27 20.43
CA VAL A 248 0.07 5.55 19.73
C VAL A 248 0.78 5.36 18.38
N PRO A 249 1.91 4.62 18.27
CA PRO A 249 2.52 4.32 16.97
C PRO A 249 1.76 3.23 16.20
N GLY A 250 1.03 2.35 16.89
CA GLY A 250 0.25 1.26 16.28
C GLY A 250 -0.94 1.75 15.46
N VAL A 251 -1.63 2.82 15.88
CA VAL A 251 -2.80 3.34 15.16
C VAL A 251 -2.45 3.84 13.76
N PRO A 252 -1.46 4.74 13.55
CA PRO A 252 -1.03 5.15 12.21
C PRO A 252 -0.58 3.97 11.36
N MET A 253 0.11 3.00 11.96
CA MET A 253 0.52 1.78 11.28
C MET A 253 -0.70 1.01 10.76
N ILE A 254 -1.69 0.71 11.61
CA ILE A 254 -2.91 -0.01 11.22
C ILE A 254 -3.67 0.75 10.13
N VAL A 255 -3.86 2.07 10.28
CA VAL A 255 -4.56 2.89 9.28
C VAL A 255 -3.84 2.82 7.93
N SER A 256 -2.51 2.89 7.93
CA SER A 256 -1.71 2.81 6.70
C SER A 256 -1.82 1.42 6.05
N HIS A 257 -1.81 0.35 6.84
CA HIS A 257 -2.02 -1.01 6.33
C HIS A 257 -3.43 -1.19 5.77
N LEU A 258 -4.47 -0.71 6.46
CA LEU A 258 -5.85 -0.75 5.97
C LEU A 258 -6.02 0.03 4.66
N PHE A 259 -5.36 1.18 4.53
CA PHE A 259 -5.33 1.93 3.28
C PHE A 259 -4.66 1.13 2.16
N CYS A 260 -3.50 0.51 2.41
CA CYS A 260 -2.82 -0.34 1.43
C CYS A 260 -3.66 -1.57 1.04
N LEU A 261 -4.35 -2.22 1.99
CA LEU A 261 -5.28 -3.32 1.71
C LEU A 261 -6.46 -2.85 0.86
N PHE A 262 -7.02 -1.70 1.18
CA PHE A 262 -8.11 -1.12 0.41
C PHE A 262 -7.68 -0.88 -1.05
N VAL A 263 -6.52 -0.26 -1.27
CA VAL A 263 -5.98 -0.05 -2.63
C VAL A 263 -5.77 -1.38 -3.35
N ALA A 264 -5.23 -2.39 -2.67
CA ALA A 264 -4.99 -3.72 -3.25
C ALA A 264 -6.27 -4.39 -3.75
N VAL A 265 -7.41 -4.14 -3.09
CA VAL A 265 -8.71 -4.77 -3.38
C VAL A 265 -9.58 -3.94 -4.33
N LYS A 266 -9.53 -2.59 -4.27
CA LYS A 266 -10.51 -1.72 -4.95
C LYS A 266 -10.09 -1.16 -6.31
N GLU A 267 -8.83 -1.21 -6.67
CA GLU A 267 -8.41 -0.74 -7.99
C GLU A 267 -8.71 -1.80 -9.06
N ASP A 268 -9.97 -1.96 -9.47
CA ASP A 268 -10.30 -2.66 -10.73
C ASP A 268 -10.25 -1.69 -11.92
#